data_AF-A0A150PHK2-F1
#
_entry.id   AF-A0A150PHK2-F1
#
_cell.length_a   1.000
_cell.length_b   1.000
_cell.length_c   1.000
_cell.angle_alpha   90.00
_cell.angle_beta   90.00
_cell.angle_gamma   90.00
#
_symmetry.space_group_name_H-M   'P 1'
#
loop_
_entity.id
_entity.type
_entity.pdbx_description
1 polymer ?
#
loop_
_entity_poly.entity_id
_entity_poly.type
_entity_poly.pdbx_seq_one_letter_code
_entity_poly.pdbx_strand_id
1 'polypeptide(L)'
;MDAGQDGRHEDAGLGRRRGARRDEVRFVPGWVAIVACLGALALAIVGPEAAAQPKPAATAEDDSEEAADDAEDAEEGEAEAGAKPPRGGYTSGLHPMPGDAEVPLDWMPPGTSATPTPSDEIYPPQTLTIRFNHKTHVKGLRQTCKSCHAGAYTSNAVTDRLLPKPTETCDNCHDVDHSDLTQVKAGTNENGQCVYCHIGEDAGAGGKVAPLVLPHANLRFPHQKHVDRNIKCSQCHGRVDRLELATREQLPRMAGCFTCHNMSGAAQGDAKSDCDVCHLTRPDGLLVTAFATGDLLPPRWLYNAAHTPDWLERHKQSAANNSAFCGTCHTENYCTDCHDGKVRPRNVHPNDFLSMHAQAARQDNPRCVSCHQEQTFCADCHRRTGVARDAPSATRPAGRRFHPPPAEWTNAPRSAKHHAWEAERNLNACVSCHTERDCATCHATRGMSGGQGLNPHPLGFESKCKTAFSRNPRPCLVCHQSSDSFVQRCQ
;
A
#
# COMPACT_ATOMS: atom_id res chain seq x y z
N MET A 1 -48.67 -44.62 19.84
CA MET A 1 -48.50 -45.98 19.28
C MET A 1 -47.43 -45.84 18.22
N ASP A 2 -46.22 -46.35 18.31
CA ASP A 2 -45.48 -47.08 19.34
C ASP A 2 -43.99 -47.03 18.93
N ALA A 3 -43.10 -47.19 19.92
CA ALA A 3 -41.65 -47.46 19.94
C ALA A 3 -40.76 -47.15 18.69
N GLY A 4 -39.57 -46.54 18.80
CA GLY A 4 -38.59 -46.56 19.88
C GLY A 4 -37.33 -47.32 19.43
N GLN A 5 -36.16 -46.67 19.42
CA GLN A 5 -34.88 -47.31 19.69
C GLN A 5 -33.79 -46.29 20.01
N ASP A 6 -33.51 -46.20 21.31
CA ASP A 6 -32.33 -45.64 21.94
C ASP A 6 -31.08 -46.46 21.60
N GLY A 7 -29.95 -45.77 21.40
CA GLY A 7 -28.62 -46.36 21.32
C GLY A 7 -27.60 -45.48 22.04
N ARG A 8 -27.50 -45.65 23.37
CA ARG A 8 -26.40 -45.16 24.21
C ARG A 8 -25.17 -46.03 23.99
N HIS A 9 -24.01 -45.41 23.81
CA HIS A 9 -22.71 -46.03 24.08
C HIS A 9 -21.84 -45.06 24.88
N GLU A 10 -21.50 -45.50 26.10
CA GLU A 10 -20.58 -44.88 27.04
C GLU A 10 -19.12 -45.27 26.74
N ASP A 11 -18.24 -44.31 27.03
CA ASP A 11 -16.86 -44.39 27.54
C ASP A 11 -15.81 -45.34 26.95
N ALA A 12 -14.75 -44.72 26.41
CA ALA A 12 -13.38 -45.15 26.66
C ALA A 12 -12.42 -43.94 26.59
N GLY A 13 -12.14 -43.36 27.76
CA GLY A 13 -11.09 -42.36 27.95
C GLY A 13 -9.69 -42.96 27.79
N LEU A 14 -8.91 -42.43 26.86
CA LEU A 14 -7.46 -42.64 26.76
C LEU A 14 -6.76 -41.32 27.03
N GLY A 15 -6.34 -41.15 28.28
CA GLY A 15 -5.55 -40.03 28.77
C GLY A 15 -4.19 -39.97 28.06
N ARG A 16 -4.02 -38.97 27.19
CA ARG A 16 -2.73 -38.66 26.58
C ARG A 16 -1.95 -37.73 27.51
N ARG A 17 -0.99 -38.30 28.23
CA ARG A 17 -0.01 -37.59 29.06
C ARG A 17 0.69 -36.50 28.25
N ARG A 18 0.48 -35.23 28.59
CA ARG A 18 1.29 -34.09 28.13
C ARG A 18 2.64 -34.14 28.85
N GLY A 19 3.65 -34.69 28.19
CA GLY A 19 5.03 -34.53 28.59
C GLY A 19 5.48 -33.10 28.28
N ALA A 20 5.80 -32.33 29.31
CA ALA A 20 6.47 -31.04 29.19
C ALA A 20 7.83 -31.25 28.51
N ARG A 21 8.00 -30.70 27.31
CA ARG A 21 9.33 -30.54 26.71
C ARG A 21 10.01 -29.38 27.43
N ARG A 22 11.15 -29.68 28.04
CA ARG A 22 12.09 -28.69 28.58
C ARG A 22 12.64 -27.87 27.41
N ASP A 23 12.55 -26.55 27.51
CA ASP A 23 13.24 -25.62 26.62
C ASP A 23 14.75 -25.74 26.86
N GLU A 24 15.48 -26.27 25.89
CA GLU A 24 16.93 -26.20 25.84
C GLU A 24 17.34 -24.82 25.31
N VAL A 25 17.79 -23.95 26.22
CA VAL A 25 18.42 -22.68 25.91
C VAL A 25 19.78 -22.96 25.26
N ARG A 26 19.90 -22.70 23.94
CA ARG A 26 21.18 -22.76 23.22
C ARG A 26 22.04 -21.55 23.62
N PHE A 27 23.09 -21.82 24.39
CA PHE A 27 24.17 -20.88 24.69
C PHE A 27 24.99 -20.60 23.43
N VAL A 28 25.03 -19.34 22.97
CA VAL A 28 26.00 -18.88 21.96
C VAL A 28 27.18 -18.25 22.71
N PRO A 29 28.42 -18.75 22.55
CA PRO A 29 29.57 -18.25 23.28
C PRO A 29 29.99 -16.84 22.79
N GLY A 30 30.23 -15.94 23.75
CA GLY A 30 30.39 -14.49 23.58
C GLY A 30 31.60 -13.98 22.78
N TRP A 31 32.30 -14.83 22.03
CA TRP A 31 33.38 -14.40 21.13
C TRP A 31 32.88 -14.08 19.71
N VAL A 32 31.68 -14.54 19.35
CA VAL A 32 31.07 -14.25 18.03
C VAL A 32 30.58 -12.78 17.92
N ALA A 33 30.40 -12.08 19.04
CA ALA A 33 29.99 -10.68 19.07
C ALA A 33 31.16 -9.67 18.92
N ILE A 34 32.42 -10.10 18.98
CA ILE A 34 33.58 -9.19 19.01
C ILE A 34 34.22 -9.01 17.63
N VAL A 35 33.98 -9.90 16.67
CA VAL A 35 34.53 -9.79 15.29
C VAL A 35 33.71 -8.82 14.41
N ALA A 36 32.47 -8.48 14.81
CA ALA A 36 31.62 -7.55 14.06
C ALA A 36 31.90 -6.05 14.32
N CYS A 37 32.72 -5.70 15.33
CA CYS A 37 32.99 -4.30 15.70
C CYS A 37 34.38 -3.77 15.27
N LEU A 38 35.23 -4.58 14.64
CA LEU A 38 36.58 -4.15 14.18
C LEU A 38 36.69 -3.94 12.66
N GLY A 39 35.59 -4.05 11.91
CA GLY A 39 35.54 -3.77 10.47
C GLY A 39 35.13 -2.33 10.09
N ALA A 40 34.79 -1.49 11.07
CA ALA A 40 34.20 -0.16 10.83
C ALA A 40 35.13 1.02 11.17
N LEU A 41 36.46 0.80 11.25
CA LEU A 41 37.43 1.85 11.61
C LEU A 41 38.66 1.94 10.69
N ALA A 42 38.47 1.68 9.39
CA ALA A 42 39.51 1.90 8.39
C ALA A 42 38.91 2.29 7.04
N LEU A 43 38.35 3.52 6.95
CA LEU A 43 38.12 4.26 5.69
C LEU A 43 37.72 5.71 6.05
N ALA A 44 38.67 6.42 6.66
CA ALA A 44 38.61 7.86 6.81
C ALA A 44 40.05 8.38 6.72
N ILE A 45 40.56 8.57 5.50
CA ILE A 45 41.68 9.44 5.10
C ILE A 45 41.58 9.57 3.56
N VAL A 46 41.76 10.79 3.07
CA VAL A 46 41.77 11.29 1.66
C VAL A 46 40.45 11.90 1.13
N GLY A 47 40.33 13.22 1.25
CA GLY A 47 39.92 14.11 0.14
C GLY A 47 41.14 14.98 -0.25
N PRO A 48 41.11 15.89 -1.26
CA PRO A 48 39.92 16.55 -1.86
C PRO A 48 39.97 16.69 -3.42
N GLU A 49 39.05 17.51 -3.94
CA GLU A 49 39.02 18.29 -5.20
C GLU A 49 38.06 17.90 -6.35
N ALA A 50 37.41 18.97 -6.86
CA ALA A 50 36.85 19.22 -8.19
C ALA A 50 35.41 18.75 -8.53
N ALA A 51 34.46 19.69 -8.49
CA ALA A 51 33.87 20.30 -9.71
C ALA A 51 32.62 21.13 -9.36
N ALA A 52 32.76 22.46 -9.36
CA ALA A 52 31.63 23.38 -9.43
C ALA A 52 31.89 24.34 -10.60
N GLN A 53 30.99 24.33 -11.59
CA GLN A 53 30.99 25.25 -12.72
C GLN A 53 30.32 26.58 -12.33
N PRO A 54 30.79 27.74 -12.84
CA PRO A 54 30.15 29.03 -12.59
C PRO A 54 29.04 29.33 -13.61
N LYS A 55 27.98 30.00 -13.16
CA LYS A 55 26.91 30.58 -13.99
C LYS A 55 27.14 32.10 -14.12
N PRO A 56 26.90 32.72 -15.29
CA PRO A 56 27.44 34.05 -15.60
C PRO A 56 26.68 35.23 -14.97
N ALA A 57 27.41 36.35 -14.90
CA ALA A 57 27.02 37.65 -14.38
C ALA A 57 25.93 38.34 -15.22
N ALA A 58 25.02 39.04 -14.54
CA ALA A 58 24.19 40.09 -15.10
C ALA A 58 24.69 41.43 -14.56
N THR A 59 24.96 42.34 -15.48
CA THR A 59 25.48 43.70 -15.30
C THR A 59 24.44 44.64 -14.72
N ALA A 60 24.90 45.56 -13.87
CA ALA A 60 24.21 46.80 -13.55
C ALA A 60 24.68 47.88 -14.53
N GLU A 61 23.73 48.63 -15.09
CA GLU A 61 23.96 49.99 -15.60
C GLU A 61 22.83 50.88 -15.09
N ASP A 62 23.24 52.13 -14.92
CA ASP A 62 22.69 53.23 -14.15
C ASP A 62 21.71 54.09 -14.98
N ASP A 63 21.16 55.09 -14.30
CA ASP A 63 20.79 56.42 -14.78
C ASP A 63 19.31 56.85 -14.79
N SER A 64 19.15 57.94 -14.01
CA SER A 64 18.31 59.13 -14.22
C SER A 64 16.93 59.22 -13.55
N GLU A 65 16.94 60.01 -12.45
CA GLU A 65 16.02 61.12 -12.11
C GLU A 65 15.28 61.72 -13.35
N GLU A 66 14.08 62.31 -13.28
CA GLU A 66 13.66 63.42 -12.42
C GLU A 66 12.18 63.81 -12.73
N ALA A 67 11.66 64.78 -11.96
CA ALA A 67 10.57 65.72 -12.25
C ALA A 67 9.12 65.35 -11.86
N ALA A 68 8.68 66.08 -10.84
CA ALA A 68 7.30 66.38 -10.46
C ALA A 68 6.60 67.27 -11.49
N ASP A 69 5.27 67.25 -11.50
CA ASP A 69 4.46 68.46 -11.65
C ASP A 69 3.02 68.23 -11.16
N ASP A 70 2.50 69.28 -10.54
CA ASP A 70 1.23 69.39 -9.84
C ASP A 70 0.01 69.47 -10.77
N ALA A 71 -1.16 69.07 -10.24
CA ALA A 71 -2.44 69.70 -10.58
C ALA A 71 -3.49 69.37 -9.50
N GLU A 72 -3.88 70.42 -8.77
CA GLU A 72 -5.08 70.50 -7.93
C GLU A 72 -6.35 70.44 -8.81
N ASP A 73 -7.41 69.77 -8.35
CA ASP A 73 -8.76 70.36 -8.29
C ASP A 73 -9.84 69.42 -7.70
N ALA A 74 -10.70 70.08 -6.92
CA ALA A 74 -12.11 69.81 -6.61
C ALA A 74 -12.53 68.70 -5.62
N GLU A 75 -13.06 69.16 -4.48
CA GLU A 75 -13.94 68.45 -3.55
C GLU A 75 -15.23 67.95 -4.23
N GLU A 76 -15.72 66.77 -3.83
CA GLU A 76 -17.15 66.51 -3.57
C GLU A 76 -17.30 65.23 -2.72
N GLY A 77 -18.15 65.29 -1.70
CA GLY A 77 -18.24 64.28 -0.64
C GLY A 77 -18.88 62.96 -1.09
N GLU A 78 -18.19 61.86 -0.79
CA GLU A 78 -18.72 60.50 -0.85
C GLU A 78 -18.34 59.76 0.44
N ALA A 79 -19.26 58.93 0.94
CA ALA A 79 -19.14 58.16 2.17
C ALA A 79 -17.76 57.52 2.33
N GLU A 80 -17.16 57.62 3.53
CA GLU A 80 -15.81 57.13 3.82
C GLU A 80 -15.61 55.69 3.32
N ALA A 81 -15.00 55.59 2.14
CA ALA A 81 -14.49 54.36 1.59
C ALA A 81 -13.30 53.98 2.47
N GLY A 82 -13.43 52.85 3.17
CA GLY A 82 -12.36 52.27 3.97
C GLY A 82 -11.03 52.29 3.20
N ALA A 83 -9.96 52.64 3.89
CA ALA A 83 -8.63 52.87 3.31
C ALA A 83 -8.26 51.77 2.31
N LYS A 84 -7.92 52.16 1.07
CA LYS A 84 -7.43 51.21 0.06
C LYS A 84 -6.15 50.54 0.57
N PRO A 85 -6.05 49.20 0.53
CA PRO A 85 -4.88 48.49 1.07
C PRO A 85 -3.60 48.94 0.36
N PRO A 86 -2.45 48.97 1.05
CA PRO A 86 -1.20 49.46 0.50
C PRO A 86 -0.79 48.69 -0.76
N ARG A 87 -0.25 49.41 -1.76
CA ARG A 87 0.29 48.83 -3.00
C ARG A 87 1.42 47.86 -2.65
N GLY A 88 1.18 46.57 -2.82
CA GLY A 88 2.12 45.49 -2.46
C GLY A 88 1.47 44.30 -1.73
N GLY A 89 0.26 44.47 -1.18
CA GLY A 89 -0.59 43.38 -0.66
C GLY A 89 -0.05 42.71 0.61
N TYR A 90 -0.96 42.13 1.40
CA TYR A 90 -0.58 41.42 2.61
C TYR A 90 -0.03 40.02 2.29
N THR A 91 1.29 39.84 2.32
CA THR A 91 1.95 38.60 1.85
C THR A 91 2.17 37.53 2.92
N SER A 92 2.00 37.85 4.20
CA SER A 92 2.17 36.89 5.32
C SER A 92 0.85 36.21 5.70
N GLY A 93 0.91 34.98 6.21
CA GLY A 93 -0.28 34.25 6.67
C GLY A 93 -1.16 33.69 5.55
N LEU A 94 -0.62 33.66 4.31
CA LEU A 94 -1.24 32.99 3.15
C LEU A 94 -0.74 31.56 2.97
N HIS A 95 0.44 31.26 3.51
CA HIS A 95 1.11 29.96 3.44
C HIS A 95 1.62 29.56 4.82
N PRO A 96 1.96 28.29 5.07
CA PRO A 96 2.53 27.87 6.36
C PRO A 96 3.81 28.61 6.75
N MET A 97 4.60 29.01 5.76
CA MET A 97 5.86 29.72 5.92
C MET A 97 5.94 30.92 4.96
N PRO A 98 6.79 31.91 5.27
CA PRO A 98 7.03 33.03 4.36
C PRO A 98 7.47 32.56 2.97
N GLY A 99 6.86 33.14 1.93
CA GLY A 99 7.19 32.83 0.53
C GLY A 99 6.91 31.38 0.12
N ASP A 100 5.94 30.72 0.76
CA ASP A 100 5.58 29.32 0.53
C ASP A 100 6.75 28.33 0.73
N ALA A 101 7.69 28.68 1.60
CA ALA A 101 8.79 27.79 1.96
C ALA A 101 8.29 26.49 2.60
N GLU A 102 9.04 25.41 2.44
CA GLU A 102 8.72 24.13 3.05
C GLU A 102 8.78 24.22 4.59
N VAL A 103 7.82 23.57 5.26
CA VAL A 103 7.82 23.45 6.72
C VAL A 103 8.88 22.43 7.13
N PRO A 104 9.80 22.76 8.05
CA PRO A 104 10.77 21.80 8.56
C PRO A 104 10.10 20.53 9.12
N LEU A 105 10.64 19.35 8.80
CA LEU A 105 10.04 18.07 9.20
C LEU A 105 9.93 17.91 10.73
N ASP A 106 10.83 18.50 11.51
CA ASP A 106 10.79 18.53 12.98
C ASP A 106 9.63 19.40 13.53
N TRP A 107 9.04 20.24 12.69
CA TRP A 107 7.89 21.07 13.03
C TRP A 107 6.57 20.42 12.63
N MET A 108 6.62 19.37 11.82
CA MET A 108 5.45 18.65 11.34
C MET A 108 4.85 17.75 12.43
N PRO A 109 3.56 17.38 12.32
CA PRO A 109 2.94 16.37 13.16
C PRO A 109 3.71 15.05 13.25
N PRO A 110 3.59 14.29 14.34
CA PRO A 110 4.15 12.94 14.41
C PRO A 110 3.54 12.03 13.34
N GLY A 111 4.37 11.15 12.79
CA GLY A 111 3.98 10.22 11.73
C GLY A 111 4.11 10.77 10.31
N THR A 112 4.43 12.06 10.13
CA THR A 112 4.68 12.66 8.81
C THR A 112 5.79 11.95 8.04
N SER A 113 6.83 11.44 8.71
CA SER A 113 7.88 10.65 8.05
C SER A 113 7.39 9.33 7.45
N ALA A 114 6.32 8.73 8.00
CA ALA A 114 5.72 7.51 7.49
C ALA A 114 4.66 7.79 6.40
N THR A 115 3.94 8.90 6.53
CA THR A 115 2.91 9.37 5.59
C THR A 115 3.03 10.88 5.44
N PRO A 116 3.77 11.36 4.42
CA PRO A 116 4.11 12.79 4.27
C PRO A 116 2.89 13.69 4.25
N THR A 117 1.86 13.30 3.50
CA THR A 117 0.60 14.04 3.40
C THR A 117 -0.48 13.40 4.29
N PRO A 118 -1.44 14.19 4.81
CA PRO A 118 -2.62 13.64 5.46
C PRO A 118 -3.51 12.96 4.41
N SER A 119 -4.17 11.87 4.79
CA SER A 119 -5.15 11.22 3.90
C SER A 119 -6.33 12.15 3.64
N ASP A 120 -6.74 12.25 2.37
CA ASP A 120 -7.89 13.04 1.94
C ASP A 120 -9.21 12.39 2.38
N GLU A 121 -9.21 11.07 2.54
CA GLU A 121 -10.36 10.30 3.02
C GLU A 121 -10.59 10.53 4.51
N ILE A 122 -9.53 10.71 5.30
CA ILE A 122 -9.63 10.98 6.73
C ILE A 122 -9.79 12.47 7.02
N TYR A 123 -9.06 13.31 6.31
CA TYR A 123 -9.14 14.76 6.38
C TYR A 123 -9.44 15.29 4.98
N PRO A 124 -10.72 15.53 4.64
CA PRO A 124 -11.08 16.01 3.32
C PRO A 124 -10.42 17.35 2.97
N PRO A 125 -10.23 17.66 1.67
CA PRO A 125 -9.68 18.92 1.24
C PRO A 125 -10.44 20.12 1.84
N GLN A 126 -9.69 21.14 2.22
CA GLN A 126 -10.21 22.36 2.82
C GLN A 126 -10.04 23.54 1.87
N THR A 127 -10.91 24.54 2.01
CA THR A 127 -10.79 25.83 1.32
C THR A 127 -10.58 26.91 2.37
N LEU A 128 -9.34 27.39 2.46
CA LEU A 128 -8.98 28.49 3.36
C LEU A 128 -9.18 29.82 2.64
N THR A 129 -10.13 30.62 3.11
CA THR A 129 -10.46 31.94 2.56
C THR A 129 -10.08 33.08 3.50
N ILE A 130 -9.34 32.76 4.56
CA ILE A 130 -8.89 33.70 5.58
C ILE A 130 -7.37 33.57 5.71
N ARG A 131 -6.69 34.71 5.61
CA ARG A 131 -5.31 34.92 6.00
C ARG A 131 -5.23 34.94 7.51
N PHE A 132 -4.36 34.12 8.09
CA PHE A 132 -4.09 34.13 9.52
C PHE A 132 -2.64 33.74 9.80
N ASN A 133 -2.03 34.35 10.82
CA ASN A 133 -0.64 34.11 11.19
C ASN A 133 -0.51 33.63 12.65
N HIS A 134 -0.40 32.32 12.86
CA HIS A 134 -0.27 31.71 14.19
C HIS A 134 1.00 32.17 14.91
N LYS A 135 2.13 32.28 14.21
CA LYS A 135 3.41 32.74 14.77
C LYS A 135 3.28 34.14 15.35
N THR A 136 2.59 35.06 14.66
CA THR A 136 2.33 36.40 15.18
C THR A 136 1.50 36.35 16.46
N HIS A 137 0.37 35.64 16.45
CA HIS A 137 -0.54 35.62 17.61
C HIS A 137 0.03 34.85 18.82
N VAL A 138 0.60 33.68 18.58
CA VAL A 138 1.08 32.79 19.65
C VAL A 138 2.46 33.22 20.13
N LYS A 139 3.42 33.43 19.23
CA LYS A 139 4.81 33.74 19.62
C LYS A 139 5.06 35.23 19.78
N GLY A 140 4.50 36.06 18.90
CA GLY A 140 4.64 37.52 18.95
C GLY A 140 3.82 38.13 20.09
N LEU A 141 2.51 37.90 20.08
CA LEU A 141 1.56 38.48 21.02
C LEU A 141 1.32 37.64 22.28
N ARG A 142 1.99 36.47 22.39
CA ARG A 142 1.92 35.56 23.54
C ARG A 142 0.51 35.08 23.88
N GLN A 143 -0.37 34.98 22.89
CA GLN A 143 -1.70 34.40 23.07
C GLN A 143 -1.59 32.89 23.33
N THR A 144 -2.49 32.38 24.17
CA THR A 144 -2.55 30.94 24.46
C THR A 144 -3.44 30.22 23.45
N CYS A 145 -3.21 28.93 23.17
CA CYS A 145 -4.10 28.18 22.26
C CYS A 145 -5.57 28.21 22.73
N LYS A 146 -5.80 28.26 24.06
CA LYS A 146 -7.13 28.26 24.66
C LYS A 146 -7.91 29.55 24.39
N SER A 147 -7.25 30.69 24.17
CA SER A 147 -7.97 31.95 23.94
C SER A 147 -8.80 31.92 22.66
N CYS A 148 -8.36 31.12 21.66
CA CYS A 148 -9.05 31.01 20.37
C CYS A 148 -9.73 29.63 20.20
N HIS A 149 -9.14 28.56 20.73
CA HIS A 149 -9.63 27.19 20.59
C HIS A 149 -10.20 26.64 21.91
N ALA A 150 -10.94 27.46 22.67
CA ALA A 150 -11.50 27.07 23.95
C ALA A 150 -12.37 25.79 23.87
N GLY A 151 -13.15 25.64 22.79
CA GLY A 151 -14.01 24.47 22.56
C GLY A 151 -13.26 23.14 22.46
N ALA A 152 -11.97 23.15 22.08
CA ALA A 152 -11.17 21.92 22.00
C ALA A 152 -10.99 21.24 23.36
N TYR A 153 -11.04 22.00 24.46
CA TYR A 153 -10.87 21.45 25.81
C TYR A 153 -12.08 20.62 26.28
N THR A 154 -13.24 20.82 25.67
CA THR A 154 -14.50 20.15 26.06
C THR A 154 -15.10 19.32 24.92
N SER A 155 -14.41 19.25 23.78
CA SER A 155 -14.92 18.58 22.58
C SER A 155 -14.81 17.07 22.68
N ASN A 156 -15.90 16.39 22.33
CA ASN A 156 -16.01 14.94 22.33
C ASN A 156 -16.28 14.36 20.95
N ALA A 157 -16.51 15.20 19.93
CA ALA A 157 -16.79 14.76 18.57
C ALA A 157 -16.07 15.63 17.53
N VAL A 158 -15.74 15.02 16.39
CA VAL A 158 -15.16 15.73 15.23
C VAL A 158 -16.14 16.69 14.56
N THR A 159 -17.43 16.57 14.87
CA THR A 159 -18.48 17.48 14.41
C THR A 159 -18.52 18.78 15.21
N ASP A 160 -17.85 18.86 16.35
CA ASP A 160 -17.78 20.06 17.16
C ASP A 160 -17.01 21.16 16.40
N ARG A 161 -17.50 22.40 16.44
CA ARG A 161 -16.81 23.55 15.83
C ARG A 161 -15.73 24.05 16.79
N LEU A 162 -14.48 23.66 16.52
CA LEU A 162 -13.31 24.01 17.36
C LEU A 162 -12.51 25.21 16.84
N LEU A 163 -12.97 25.80 15.75
CA LEU A 163 -12.40 27.01 15.20
C LEU A 163 -12.92 28.24 15.96
N PRO A 164 -12.12 29.30 16.04
CA PRO A 164 -12.55 30.56 16.61
C PRO A 164 -13.83 31.06 15.92
N LYS A 165 -14.76 31.58 16.72
CA LYS A 165 -15.88 32.34 16.17
C LYS A 165 -15.43 33.81 16.04
N PRO A 166 -15.66 34.47 14.89
CA PRO A 166 -15.23 35.86 14.71
C PRO A 166 -15.67 36.78 15.84
N THR A 167 -16.97 36.77 16.16
CA THR A 167 -17.60 37.57 17.22
C THR A 167 -17.05 37.36 18.62
N GLU A 168 -16.52 36.17 18.92
CA GLU A 168 -16.05 35.81 20.26
C GLU A 168 -14.53 35.88 20.39
N THR A 169 -13.79 36.01 19.27
CA THR A 169 -12.33 35.88 19.28
C THR A 169 -11.63 37.02 18.54
N CYS A 170 -12.03 37.31 17.30
CA CYS A 170 -11.36 38.30 16.46
C CYS A 170 -11.74 39.72 16.90
N ASP A 171 -13.05 39.96 17.04
CA ASP A 171 -13.64 41.27 17.34
C ASP A 171 -13.20 41.84 18.70
N ASN A 172 -12.68 40.99 19.60
CA ASN A 172 -12.14 41.41 20.89
C ASN A 172 -10.80 42.18 20.78
N CYS A 173 -10.13 42.11 19.64
CA CYS A 173 -8.82 42.73 19.42
C CYS A 173 -8.71 43.47 18.09
N HIS A 174 -9.43 43.01 17.07
CA HIS A 174 -9.51 43.66 15.77
C HIS A 174 -10.75 44.55 15.73
N ASP A 175 -10.58 45.75 15.16
CA ASP A 175 -11.66 46.70 14.94
C ASP A 175 -12.54 46.17 13.78
N VAL A 176 -13.44 45.24 14.08
CA VAL A 176 -14.41 44.61 13.16
C VAL A 176 -15.66 44.23 13.95
N ASP A 177 -16.82 44.20 13.28
CA ASP A 177 -18.09 43.79 13.88
C ASP A 177 -18.74 42.67 13.05
N HIS A 178 -18.70 41.45 13.60
CA HIS A 178 -19.36 40.27 13.05
C HIS A 178 -20.67 39.93 13.75
N SER A 179 -21.24 40.82 14.58
CA SER A 179 -22.46 40.53 15.35
C SER A 179 -23.68 40.19 14.47
N ASP A 180 -23.75 40.78 13.27
CA ASP A 180 -24.67 40.41 12.21
C ASP A 180 -23.88 39.96 10.97
N LEU A 181 -23.88 38.65 10.71
CA LEU A 181 -23.18 38.07 9.56
C LEU A 181 -23.78 38.47 8.19
N THR A 182 -24.94 39.13 8.17
CA THR A 182 -25.53 39.71 6.95
C THR A 182 -25.12 41.16 6.73
N GLN A 183 -24.55 41.81 7.75
CA GLN A 183 -24.15 43.23 7.75
C GLN A 183 -22.84 43.43 8.51
N VAL A 184 -21.80 42.65 8.16
CA VAL A 184 -20.47 42.77 8.77
C VAL A 184 -19.89 44.15 8.49
N LYS A 185 -19.34 44.81 9.53
CA LYS A 185 -18.72 46.14 9.40
C LYS A 185 -17.21 46.01 9.57
N ALA A 186 -16.48 46.58 8.61
CA ALA A 186 -15.05 46.84 8.76
C ALA A 186 -14.84 47.98 9.76
N GLY A 187 -13.73 47.93 10.50
CA GLY A 187 -13.33 49.04 11.35
C GLY A 187 -12.57 50.11 10.61
N THR A 188 -11.95 50.98 11.39
CA THR A 188 -11.18 52.15 10.96
C THR A 188 -9.70 51.84 10.77
N ASN A 189 -9.18 50.83 11.47
CA ASN A 189 -7.77 50.43 11.41
C ASN A 189 -7.47 49.51 10.23
N GLU A 190 -6.20 49.47 9.80
CA GLU A 190 -5.72 48.61 8.71
C GLU A 190 -6.06 47.13 8.93
N ASN A 191 -5.84 46.63 10.16
CA ASN A 191 -6.13 45.25 10.54
C ASN A 191 -7.64 44.96 10.76
N GLY A 192 -8.48 45.99 10.63
CA GLY A 192 -9.94 45.93 10.69
C GLY A 192 -10.61 45.92 9.32
N GLN A 193 -9.85 46.09 8.23
CA GLN A 193 -10.39 46.04 6.88
C GLN A 193 -10.68 44.59 6.45
N CYS A 194 -11.80 44.35 5.76
CA CYS A 194 -12.20 43.01 5.31
C CYS A 194 -11.10 42.30 4.52
N VAL A 195 -10.48 43.02 3.57
CA VAL A 195 -9.37 42.53 2.71
C VAL A 195 -8.08 42.22 3.47
N TYR A 196 -7.96 42.64 4.74
CA TYR A 196 -6.81 42.28 5.58
C TYR A 196 -6.85 40.78 5.90
N CYS A 197 -8.02 40.27 6.25
CA CYS A 197 -8.21 38.88 6.67
C CYS A 197 -8.78 38.02 5.55
N HIS A 198 -9.78 38.50 4.82
CA HIS A 198 -10.47 37.72 3.80
C HIS A 198 -9.75 37.77 2.46
N ILE A 199 -9.55 36.59 1.88
CA ILE A 199 -8.84 36.41 0.61
C ILE A 199 -9.84 36.39 -0.54
N GLY A 200 -9.51 37.09 -1.61
CA GLY A 200 -10.31 37.20 -2.83
C GLY A 200 -10.38 38.64 -3.34
N GLU A 201 -10.59 38.80 -4.65
CA GLU A 201 -10.94 40.10 -5.21
C GLU A 201 -12.25 40.57 -4.57
N ASP A 202 -12.30 41.86 -4.22
CA ASP A 202 -13.48 42.49 -3.59
C ASP A 202 -13.93 41.87 -2.27
N ALA A 203 -13.02 41.28 -1.48
CA ALA A 203 -13.37 40.73 -0.18
C ALA A 203 -14.00 41.78 0.76
N GLY A 204 -15.26 41.59 1.12
CA GLY A 204 -16.07 42.53 1.90
C GLY A 204 -16.96 43.45 1.06
N ALA A 205 -16.78 43.52 -0.27
CA ALA A 205 -17.65 44.32 -1.14
C ALA A 205 -19.09 43.79 -1.09
N GLY A 206 -20.04 44.71 -0.92
CA GLY A 206 -21.45 44.35 -0.72
C GLY A 206 -21.70 43.47 0.51
N GLY A 207 -20.79 43.50 1.51
CA GLY A 207 -20.89 42.71 2.74
C GLY A 207 -20.62 41.22 2.57
N LYS A 208 -19.97 40.80 1.48
CA LYS A 208 -19.75 39.38 1.15
C LYS A 208 -18.28 39.00 1.21
N VAL A 209 -18.03 37.79 1.71
CA VAL A 209 -16.70 37.17 1.76
C VAL A 209 -16.78 35.72 1.29
N ALA A 210 -15.67 35.19 0.77
CA ALA A 210 -15.60 33.79 0.38
C ALA A 210 -15.72 32.88 1.62
N PRO A 211 -16.55 31.82 1.59
CA PRO A 211 -16.78 30.97 2.75
C PRO A 211 -15.56 30.11 3.07
N LEU A 212 -15.18 30.07 4.36
CA LEU A 212 -14.20 29.12 4.87
C LEU A 212 -14.83 27.73 4.92
N VAL A 213 -14.27 26.78 4.17
CA VAL A 213 -14.79 25.41 4.11
C VAL A 213 -13.79 24.46 4.77
N LEU A 214 -14.15 23.95 5.94
CA LEU A 214 -13.38 22.98 6.71
C LEU A 214 -14.26 21.77 7.00
N PRO A 215 -14.24 20.74 6.12
CA PRO A 215 -15.02 19.54 6.33
C PRO A 215 -14.62 18.82 7.61
N HIS A 216 -15.57 18.11 8.22
CA HIS A 216 -15.28 17.25 9.36
C HIS A 216 -14.36 16.10 8.96
N ALA A 217 -13.48 15.70 9.88
CA ALA A 217 -12.65 14.51 9.70
C ALA A 217 -13.53 13.24 9.74
N ASN A 218 -13.20 12.24 8.92
CA ASN A 218 -13.90 10.96 8.88
C ASN A 218 -13.34 9.97 9.91
N LEU A 219 -13.29 10.41 11.17
CA LEU A 219 -12.75 9.63 12.28
C LEU A 219 -13.46 9.96 13.59
N ARG A 220 -13.30 9.09 14.59
CA ARG A 220 -13.75 9.30 15.97
C ARG A 220 -12.60 9.89 16.76
N PHE A 221 -12.73 11.13 17.23
CA PHE A 221 -11.69 11.76 18.06
C PHE A 221 -12.26 12.76 19.06
N PRO A 222 -12.25 12.41 20.36
CA PRO A 222 -12.62 13.32 21.43
C PRO A 222 -11.37 14.09 21.92
N HIS A 223 -11.28 15.39 21.63
CA HIS A 223 -10.16 16.21 22.12
C HIS A 223 -10.10 16.24 23.66
N GLN A 224 -11.24 16.34 24.33
CA GLN A 224 -11.32 16.40 25.79
C GLN A 224 -10.59 15.22 26.45
N LYS A 225 -10.80 13.98 25.98
CA LYS A 225 -10.12 12.80 26.53
C LYS A 225 -8.59 12.87 26.44
N HIS A 226 -8.07 13.53 25.40
CA HIS A 226 -6.62 13.70 25.22
C HIS A 226 -6.08 14.84 26.09
N VAL A 227 -6.80 15.96 26.13
CA VAL A 227 -6.43 17.13 26.95
C VAL A 227 -6.49 16.81 28.44
N ASP A 228 -7.48 16.04 28.90
CA ASP A 228 -7.62 15.60 30.29
C ASP A 228 -6.45 14.71 30.75
N ARG A 229 -5.78 14.05 29.79
CA ARG A 229 -4.54 13.30 30.02
C ARG A 229 -3.27 14.15 29.88
N ASN A 230 -3.44 15.48 29.86
CA ASN A 230 -2.35 16.47 29.76
C ASN A 230 -1.52 16.36 28.48
N ILE A 231 -2.08 15.79 27.40
CA ILE A 231 -1.44 15.75 26.09
C ILE A 231 -1.48 17.16 25.49
N LYS A 232 -0.31 17.69 25.13
CA LYS A 232 -0.17 19.05 24.60
C LYS A 232 -0.54 19.09 23.12
N CYS A 233 -1.09 20.21 22.67
CA CYS A 233 -1.51 20.40 21.27
C CYS A 233 -0.38 20.13 20.27
N SER A 234 0.84 20.57 20.61
CA SER A 234 2.03 20.39 19.76
C SER A 234 2.48 18.93 19.62
N GLN A 235 2.06 18.04 20.53
CA GLN A 235 2.34 16.62 20.42
C GLN A 235 1.53 15.96 19.30
N CYS A 236 0.48 16.60 18.79
CA CYS A 236 -0.32 16.11 17.66
C CYS A 236 -0.24 17.04 16.44
N HIS A 237 -0.27 18.36 16.65
CA HIS A 237 -0.30 19.36 15.56
C HIS A 237 1.08 19.86 15.13
N GLY A 238 2.16 19.43 15.81
CA GLY A 238 3.49 19.95 15.57
C GLY A 238 3.67 21.40 16.06
N ARG A 239 4.56 22.16 15.42
CA ARG A 239 4.98 23.51 15.84
C ARG A 239 4.13 24.60 15.21
N VAL A 240 2.82 24.55 15.41
CA VAL A 240 1.87 25.58 14.94
C VAL A 240 2.26 26.99 15.44
N ASP A 241 2.89 27.10 16.61
CA ASP A 241 3.42 28.36 17.15
C ASP A 241 4.52 29.02 16.29
N ARG A 242 5.05 28.30 15.29
CA ARG A 242 6.10 28.75 14.39
C ARG A 242 5.63 28.99 12.97
N LEU A 243 4.40 28.60 12.65
CA LEU A 243 3.82 28.71 11.31
C LEU A 243 3.06 30.02 11.16
N GLU A 244 2.99 30.54 9.94
CA GLU A 244 2.04 31.58 9.63
C GLU A 244 0.64 30.94 9.50
N LEU A 245 0.34 30.29 8.38
CA LEU A 245 -0.96 29.64 8.19
C LEU A 245 -0.91 28.16 8.58
N ALA A 246 -1.70 27.75 9.58
CA ALA A 246 -1.90 26.32 9.83
C ALA A 246 -2.87 25.74 8.80
N THR A 247 -2.51 24.62 8.20
CA THR A 247 -3.32 23.93 7.20
C THR A 247 -3.59 22.49 7.63
N ARG A 248 -4.25 21.74 6.73
CA ARG A 248 -4.44 20.30 6.88
C ARG A 248 -3.13 19.54 7.13
N GLU A 249 -2.00 20.11 6.72
CA GLU A 249 -0.67 19.54 6.97
C GLU A 249 -0.36 19.38 8.45
N GLN A 250 -0.92 20.23 9.31
CA GLN A 250 -0.75 20.16 10.77
C GLN A 250 -1.75 19.22 11.47
N LEU A 251 -2.43 18.33 10.75
CA LEU A 251 -3.29 17.30 11.35
C LEU A 251 -2.50 16.00 11.63
N PRO A 252 -2.81 15.28 12.73
CA PRO A 252 -2.04 14.10 13.11
C PRO A 252 -2.18 12.96 12.09
N ARG A 253 -1.10 12.21 11.88
CA ARG A 253 -1.09 11.01 11.03
C ARG A 253 -1.36 9.75 11.84
N MET A 254 -1.89 8.70 11.22
CA MET A 254 -2.16 7.42 11.89
C MET A 254 -0.92 6.85 12.60
N ALA A 255 0.24 6.90 11.95
CA ALA A 255 1.51 6.48 12.56
C ALA A 255 1.85 7.30 13.82
N GLY A 256 1.49 8.59 13.84
CA GLY A 256 1.62 9.46 15.00
C GLY A 256 0.73 9.02 16.15
N CYS A 257 -0.54 8.68 15.88
CA CYS A 257 -1.46 8.14 16.89
C CYS A 257 -0.88 6.87 17.54
N PHE A 258 -0.28 5.99 16.72
CA PHE A 258 0.24 4.70 17.18
C PHE A 258 1.49 4.82 18.06
N THR A 259 2.13 6.00 18.12
CA THR A 259 3.21 6.24 19.08
C THR A 259 2.74 6.05 20.52
N CYS A 260 1.47 6.37 20.83
CA CYS A 260 0.86 6.17 22.15
C CYS A 260 -0.14 5.01 22.17
N HIS A 261 -0.99 4.87 21.15
CA HIS A 261 -2.07 3.87 21.15
C HIS A 261 -1.62 2.43 20.93
N ASN A 262 -0.37 2.21 20.51
CA ASN A 262 0.25 0.88 20.43
C ASN A 262 1.19 0.59 21.62
N MET A 263 1.26 1.48 22.61
CA MET A 263 2.01 1.24 23.85
C MET A 263 1.32 0.16 24.69
N SER A 264 2.06 -0.43 25.63
CA SER A 264 1.53 -1.35 26.64
C SER A 264 1.32 -0.66 27.99
N GLY A 265 0.44 -1.23 28.82
CA GLY A 265 0.21 -0.77 30.20
C GLY A 265 -0.59 0.53 30.30
N ALA A 266 -0.47 1.21 31.45
CA ALA A 266 -1.25 2.40 31.79
C ALA A 266 -1.03 3.59 30.82
N ALA A 267 0.13 3.64 30.16
CA ALA A 267 0.48 4.67 29.19
C ALA A 267 -0.47 4.66 27.98
N GLN A 268 -0.92 3.49 27.53
CA GLN A 268 -1.87 3.34 26.42
C GLN A 268 -3.25 3.97 26.73
N GLY A 269 -3.65 3.90 28.01
CA GLY A 269 -5.00 4.27 28.42
C GLY A 269 -6.09 3.37 27.85
N ASP A 270 -7.29 3.93 27.71
CA ASP A 270 -8.50 3.20 27.33
C ASP A 270 -8.68 3.07 25.82
N ALA A 271 -7.96 3.87 25.04
CA ALA A 271 -8.04 3.84 23.59
C ALA A 271 -7.07 2.80 23.04
N LYS A 272 -7.60 1.60 22.80
CA LYS A 272 -6.90 0.48 22.17
C LYS A 272 -6.60 0.77 20.69
N SER A 273 -5.68 0.00 20.12
CA SER A 273 -5.26 0.09 18.72
C SER A 273 -6.22 -0.58 17.74
N ASP A 274 -7.38 -1.03 18.21
CA ASP A 274 -8.43 -1.61 17.37
C ASP A 274 -8.95 -0.53 16.41
N CYS A 275 -9.18 -0.92 15.15
CA CYS A 275 -9.34 0.06 14.08
C CYS A 275 -10.66 0.84 14.19
N ASP A 276 -11.71 0.20 14.70
CA ASP A 276 -13.05 0.76 14.93
C ASP A 276 -13.10 1.82 16.05
N VAL A 277 -12.09 1.87 16.90
CA VAL A 277 -11.94 2.92 17.93
C VAL A 277 -11.82 4.29 17.26
N CYS A 278 -11.10 4.37 16.14
CA CYS A 278 -10.83 5.62 15.43
C CYS A 278 -11.60 5.72 14.11
N HIS A 279 -11.73 4.63 13.37
CA HIS A 279 -12.37 4.65 12.06
C HIS A 279 -13.90 4.52 12.19
N LEU A 280 -14.59 5.09 11.21
CA LEU A 280 -16.02 4.91 11.06
C LEU A 280 -16.31 3.46 10.63
N THR A 281 -17.40 2.90 11.14
CA THR A 281 -17.79 1.52 10.88
C THR A 281 -19.17 1.47 10.22
N ARG A 282 -19.33 0.51 9.33
CA ARG A 282 -20.59 0.13 8.71
C ARG A 282 -21.44 -0.69 9.70
N PRO A 283 -22.74 -0.89 9.43
CA PRO A 283 -23.61 -1.73 10.26
C PRO A 283 -23.18 -3.19 10.33
N ASP A 284 -22.44 -3.69 9.33
CA ASP A 284 -21.85 -5.04 9.29
C ASP A 284 -20.58 -5.18 10.16
N GLY A 285 -20.17 -4.11 10.85
CA GLY A 285 -18.98 -4.06 11.70
C GLY A 285 -17.67 -3.79 10.97
N LEU A 286 -17.68 -3.77 9.63
CA LEU A 286 -16.48 -3.46 8.85
C LEU A 286 -16.21 -1.97 8.81
N LEU A 287 -14.96 -1.57 8.59
CA LEU A 287 -14.64 -0.15 8.40
C LEU A 287 -15.33 0.43 7.16
N VAL A 288 -15.73 1.69 7.25
CA VAL A 288 -16.08 2.50 6.09
C VAL A 288 -14.79 2.79 5.33
N THR A 289 -14.69 2.30 4.10
CA THR A 289 -13.51 2.50 3.25
C THR A 289 -13.80 3.36 2.03
N ALA A 290 -15.06 3.57 1.65
CA ALA A 290 -15.42 4.39 0.51
C ALA A 290 -15.87 5.78 0.98
N PHE A 291 -15.16 6.82 0.52
CA PHE A 291 -15.45 8.22 0.82
C PHE A 291 -15.60 9.02 -0.48
N ALA A 292 -16.12 10.25 -0.38
CA ALA A 292 -16.30 11.12 -1.54
C ALA A 292 -14.97 11.47 -2.25
N THR A 293 -13.84 11.42 -1.54
CA THR A 293 -12.50 11.68 -2.07
C THR A 293 -11.85 10.44 -2.70
N GLY A 294 -12.35 9.25 -2.40
CA GLY A 294 -11.77 7.98 -2.87
C GLY A 294 -11.90 6.85 -1.85
N ASP A 295 -11.19 5.77 -2.12
CA ASP A 295 -11.09 4.62 -1.23
C ASP A 295 -9.96 4.79 -0.21
N LEU A 296 -10.26 4.60 1.07
CA LEU A 296 -9.30 4.56 2.15
C LEU A 296 -8.52 3.25 2.07
N LEU A 297 -7.25 3.36 1.72
CA LEU A 297 -6.33 2.24 1.62
C LEU A 297 -5.41 2.18 2.85
N PRO A 298 -5.12 0.96 3.38
CA PRO A 298 -4.16 0.83 4.47
C PRO A 298 -2.74 1.20 4.01
N PRO A 299 -1.91 1.79 4.88
CA PRO A 299 -0.55 2.18 4.53
C PRO A 299 0.41 0.98 4.52
N ARG A 300 1.54 1.11 3.82
CA ARG A 300 2.51 0.00 3.64
C ARG A 300 3.20 -0.39 4.94
N TRP A 301 3.47 0.57 5.83
CA TRP A 301 4.09 0.29 7.12
C TRP A 301 3.18 -0.53 8.06
N LEU A 302 1.87 -0.60 7.78
CA LEU A 302 0.92 -1.39 8.54
C LEU A 302 0.74 -2.77 7.89
N TYR A 303 1.47 -3.76 8.40
CA TYR A 303 1.42 -5.16 7.95
C TYR A 303 1.67 -5.40 6.45
N ASN A 304 2.35 -4.45 5.78
CA ASN A 304 2.58 -4.47 4.33
C ASN A 304 1.27 -4.56 3.52
N ALA A 305 0.17 -4.06 4.08
CA ALA A 305 -1.19 -4.23 3.55
C ALA A 305 -1.55 -3.22 2.44
N ALA A 306 -0.62 -2.35 2.04
CA ALA A 306 -0.88 -1.38 0.99
C ALA A 306 -1.31 -2.05 -0.32
N HIS A 307 -2.44 -1.59 -0.84
CA HIS A 307 -3.06 -2.03 -2.09
C HIS A 307 -2.42 -1.37 -3.32
N THR A 308 -1.09 -1.33 -3.36
CA THR A 308 -0.34 -0.87 -4.53
C THR A 308 -0.37 -1.94 -5.64
N PRO A 309 0.01 -1.63 -6.89
CA PRO A 309 -0.09 -2.58 -8.02
C PRO A 309 0.58 -3.94 -7.81
N ASP A 310 1.62 -4.00 -6.98
CA ASP A 310 2.35 -5.21 -6.59
C ASP A 310 1.69 -6.00 -5.43
N TRP A 311 0.50 -5.60 -4.97
CA TRP A 311 -0.26 -6.28 -3.92
C TRP A 311 -0.57 -7.74 -4.28
N LEU A 312 -0.91 -8.01 -5.55
CA LEU A 312 -1.20 -9.37 -6.03
C LEU A 312 -0.04 -10.34 -5.80
N GLU A 313 1.20 -9.88 -5.76
CA GLU A 313 2.36 -10.74 -5.51
C GLU A 313 2.64 -10.94 -4.02
N ARG A 314 2.33 -9.91 -3.21
CA ARG A 314 2.70 -9.83 -1.79
C ARG A 314 1.59 -10.26 -0.82
N HIS A 315 0.32 -10.20 -1.23
CA HIS A 315 -0.80 -10.51 -0.34
C HIS A 315 -0.69 -11.91 0.26
N LYS A 316 -0.07 -12.87 -0.45
CA LYS A 316 0.23 -14.21 0.08
C LYS A 316 0.97 -14.19 1.41
N GLN A 317 1.95 -13.29 1.56
CA GLN A 317 2.74 -13.19 2.80
C GLN A 317 1.95 -12.47 3.89
N SER A 318 1.26 -11.37 3.54
CA SER A 318 0.42 -10.64 4.48
C SER A 318 -0.71 -11.52 5.03
N ALA A 319 -1.39 -12.27 4.17
CA ALA A 319 -2.44 -13.22 4.55
C ALA A 319 -1.90 -14.42 5.35
N ALA A 320 -0.73 -14.96 4.99
CA ALA A 320 -0.11 -16.03 5.76
C ALA A 320 0.30 -15.59 7.19
N ASN A 321 0.67 -14.31 7.36
CA ASN A 321 1.02 -13.76 8.66
C ASN A 321 -0.23 -13.48 9.52
N ASN A 322 -1.25 -12.84 8.94
CA ASN A 322 -2.48 -12.50 9.65
C ASN A 322 -3.63 -12.22 8.67
N SER A 323 -4.34 -13.27 8.24
CA SER A 323 -5.52 -13.12 7.38
C SER A 323 -6.70 -12.44 8.08
N ALA A 324 -6.81 -12.59 9.40
CA ALA A 324 -7.90 -11.99 10.17
C ALA A 324 -7.89 -10.45 10.11
N PHE A 325 -6.71 -9.84 9.94
CA PHE A 325 -6.58 -8.39 9.73
C PHE A 325 -7.38 -7.88 8.53
N CYS A 326 -7.44 -8.66 7.45
CA CYS A 326 -8.20 -8.28 6.25
C CYS A 326 -9.71 -8.19 6.54
N GLY A 327 -10.19 -9.01 7.48
CA GLY A 327 -11.59 -9.05 7.93
C GLY A 327 -12.06 -7.78 8.64
N THR A 328 -11.15 -6.85 8.94
CA THR A 328 -11.50 -5.52 9.46
C THR A 328 -12.14 -4.62 8.38
N CYS A 329 -11.78 -4.84 7.11
CA CYS A 329 -12.24 -4.03 5.98
C CYS A 329 -13.02 -4.85 4.94
N HIS A 330 -12.65 -6.11 4.75
CA HIS A 330 -13.14 -6.98 3.70
C HIS A 330 -14.04 -8.10 4.26
N THR A 331 -14.98 -8.55 3.43
CA THR A 331 -15.76 -9.76 3.69
C THR A 331 -14.99 -10.99 3.20
N GLU A 332 -15.38 -12.18 3.65
CA GLU A 332 -14.78 -13.45 3.21
C GLU A 332 -14.84 -13.63 1.68
N ASN A 333 -15.90 -13.13 1.05
CA ASN A 333 -16.08 -13.20 -0.40
C ASN A 333 -14.96 -12.50 -1.17
N TYR A 334 -14.28 -11.52 -0.57
CA TYR A 334 -13.12 -10.87 -1.20
C TYR A 334 -11.99 -11.87 -1.48
N CYS A 335 -11.76 -12.82 -0.56
CA CYS A 335 -10.78 -13.88 -0.72
C CYS A 335 -11.26 -14.89 -1.77
N THR A 336 -12.48 -15.41 -1.61
CA THR A 336 -12.99 -16.51 -2.44
C THR A 336 -13.21 -16.08 -3.89
N ASP A 337 -13.64 -14.84 -4.16
CA ASP A 337 -13.86 -14.36 -5.53
C ASP A 337 -12.57 -14.42 -6.38
N CYS A 338 -11.40 -14.20 -5.79
CA CYS A 338 -10.12 -14.39 -6.49
C CYS A 338 -9.65 -15.85 -6.47
N HIS A 339 -9.74 -16.53 -5.33
CA HIS A 339 -9.22 -17.90 -5.17
C HIS A 339 -10.05 -18.96 -5.92
N ASP A 340 -11.33 -18.70 -6.17
CA ASP A 340 -12.22 -19.54 -6.99
C ASP A 340 -12.19 -19.13 -8.48
N GLY A 341 -11.36 -18.15 -8.85
CA GLY A 341 -11.15 -17.73 -10.25
C GLY A 341 -12.32 -16.97 -10.89
N LYS A 342 -13.26 -16.46 -10.07
CA LYS A 342 -14.36 -15.59 -10.52
C LYS A 342 -13.85 -14.21 -10.94
N VAL A 343 -12.90 -13.66 -10.19
CA VAL A 343 -12.15 -12.46 -10.55
C VAL A 343 -10.91 -12.87 -11.34
N ARG A 344 -10.73 -12.27 -12.51
CA ARG A 344 -9.60 -12.54 -13.42
C ARG A 344 -8.84 -11.24 -13.68
N PRO A 345 -7.79 -10.96 -12.89
CA PRO A 345 -6.99 -9.75 -13.06
C PRO A 345 -6.39 -9.68 -14.47
N ARG A 346 -6.56 -8.54 -15.15
CA ARG A 346 -6.10 -8.33 -16.54
C ARG A 346 -4.59 -8.29 -16.68
N ASN A 347 -3.87 -8.02 -15.59
CA ASN A 347 -2.41 -8.10 -15.53
C ASN A 347 -1.90 -9.54 -15.56
N VAL A 348 -2.73 -10.52 -15.19
CA VAL A 348 -2.45 -11.95 -15.36
C VAL A 348 -3.04 -12.46 -16.69
N HIS A 349 -4.23 -11.98 -17.05
CA HIS A 349 -4.97 -12.39 -18.25
C HIS A 349 -5.23 -11.19 -19.17
N PRO A 350 -4.28 -10.81 -20.04
CA PRO A 350 -4.56 -9.87 -21.12
C PRO A 350 -5.61 -10.45 -22.08
N ASN A 351 -6.30 -9.57 -22.81
CA ASN A 351 -7.42 -9.96 -23.68
C ASN A 351 -7.02 -10.97 -24.77
N ASP A 352 -5.76 -11.01 -25.17
CA ASP A 352 -5.22 -11.89 -26.20
C ASP A 352 -4.29 -12.97 -25.64
N PHE A 353 -4.41 -13.33 -24.35
CA PHE A 353 -3.47 -14.24 -23.66
C PHE A 353 -3.07 -15.50 -24.44
N LEU A 354 -3.95 -16.09 -25.27
CA LEU A 354 -3.61 -17.24 -26.11
C LEU A 354 -2.43 -17.01 -27.09
N SER A 355 -2.20 -15.77 -27.53
CA SER A 355 -1.09 -15.39 -28.42
C SER A 355 0.27 -15.52 -27.73
N MET A 356 0.32 -15.21 -26.43
CA MET A 356 1.53 -15.17 -25.60
C MET A 356 1.63 -16.35 -24.61
N HIS A 357 0.56 -17.14 -24.47
CA HIS A 357 0.43 -18.22 -23.49
C HIS A 357 1.62 -19.19 -23.54
N ALA A 358 2.07 -19.59 -24.73
CA ALA A 358 3.18 -20.53 -24.88
C ALA A 358 4.49 -19.99 -24.28
N GLN A 359 4.72 -18.67 -24.35
CA GLN A 359 5.89 -18.04 -23.74
C GLN A 359 5.71 -17.85 -22.23
N ALA A 360 4.54 -17.38 -21.80
CA ALA A 360 4.21 -17.21 -20.38
C ALA A 360 4.29 -18.55 -19.61
N ALA A 361 3.74 -19.63 -20.19
CA ALA A 361 3.79 -20.98 -19.61
C ALA A 361 5.23 -21.52 -19.52
N ARG A 362 6.10 -21.21 -20.49
CA ARG A 362 7.53 -21.56 -20.43
C ARG A 362 8.29 -20.79 -19.36
N GLN A 363 7.88 -19.56 -19.09
CA GLN A 363 8.49 -18.72 -18.06
C GLN A 363 8.00 -19.08 -16.65
N ASP A 364 6.84 -19.76 -16.53
CA ASP A 364 6.17 -20.08 -15.25
C ASP A 364 6.03 -18.84 -14.34
N ASN A 365 5.80 -17.67 -14.95
CA ASN A 365 5.71 -16.39 -14.25
C ASN A 365 4.60 -15.51 -14.84
N PRO A 366 3.46 -15.33 -14.12
CA PRO A 366 3.16 -15.88 -12.80
C PRO A 366 2.97 -17.41 -12.82
N ARG A 367 3.19 -18.06 -11.66
CA ARG A 367 2.99 -19.51 -11.50
C ARG A 367 1.54 -19.90 -11.74
N CYS A 368 1.25 -20.41 -12.93
CA CYS A 368 -0.11 -20.71 -13.37
C CYS A 368 -0.79 -21.75 -12.48
N VAL A 369 0.00 -22.72 -11.98
CA VAL A 369 -0.46 -23.78 -11.07
C VAL A 369 -0.94 -23.29 -9.70
N SER A 370 -0.70 -22.03 -9.38
CA SER A 370 -1.25 -21.40 -8.17
C SER A 370 -2.77 -21.20 -8.27
N CYS A 371 -3.32 -21.16 -9.49
CA CYS A 371 -4.75 -21.00 -9.75
C CYS A 371 -5.32 -22.10 -10.66
N HIS A 372 -4.52 -22.68 -11.55
CA HIS A 372 -4.94 -23.64 -12.56
C HIS A 372 -4.41 -25.03 -12.29
N GLN A 373 -5.29 -26.02 -12.13
CA GLN A 373 -4.88 -27.41 -12.02
C GLN A 373 -4.44 -27.96 -13.37
N GLU A 374 -3.24 -28.53 -13.46
CA GLU A 374 -2.65 -29.00 -14.72
C GLU A 374 -3.55 -30.00 -15.46
N GLN A 375 -4.15 -30.94 -14.73
CA GLN A 375 -4.92 -32.04 -15.32
C GLN A 375 -6.32 -31.63 -15.79
N THR A 376 -6.98 -30.72 -15.09
CA THR A 376 -8.37 -30.33 -15.41
C THR A 376 -8.46 -29.01 -16.16
N PHE A 377 -7.38 -28.21 -16.18
CA PHE A 377 -7.33 -26.96 -16.93
C PHE A 377 -6.40 -27.05 -18.14
N CYS A 378 -5.11 -27.32 -17.92
CA CYS A 378 -4.11 -27.29 -18.99
C CYS A 378 -4.36 -28.41 -19.99
N ALA A 379 -4.48 -29.66 -19.51
CA ALA A 379 -4.70 -30.81 -20.38
C ALA A 379 -6.04 -30.69 -21.13
N ASP A 380 -7.13 -30.28 -20.48
CA ASP A 380 -8.45 -30.10 -21.12
C ASP A 380 -8.41 -29.04 -22.21
N CYS A 381 -7.77 -27.90 -21.95
CA CYS A 381 -7.58 -26.86 -22.95
C CYS A 381 -6.75 -27.40 -24.13
N HIS A 382 -5.64 -28.08 -23.85
CA HIS A 382 -4.76 -28.62 -24.88
C HIS A 382 -5.44 -29.71 -25.74
N ARG A 383 -6.31 -30.51 -25.15
CA ARG A 383 -7.15 -31.49 -25.85
C ARG A 383 -8.17 -30.81 -26.75
N ARG A 384 -8.85 -29.78 -26.23
CA ARG A 384 -9.84 -28.99 -26.99
C ARG A 384 -9.20 -28.24 -28.16
N THR A 385 -8.01 -27.67 -27.96
CA THR A 385 -7.31 -26.88 -28.98
C THR A 385 -6.50 -27.72 -29.97
N GLY A 386 -6.50 -29.04 -29.82
CA GLY A 386 -5.83 -29.93 -30.77
C GLY A 386 -4.32 -30.04 -30.61
N VAL A 387 -3.75 -29.50 -29.52
CA VAL A 387 -2.30 -29.52 -29.27
C VAL A 387 -1.86 -30.72 -28.44
N ALA A 388 -2.75 -31.32 -27.64
CA ALA A 388 -2.48 -32.58 -26.94
C ALA A 388 -2.46 -33.78 -27.91
N ARG A 389 -1.69 -34.82 -27.59
CA ARG A 389 -1.58 -36.02 -28.44
C ARG A 389 -2.92 -36.76 -28.58
N ASP A 390 -3.67 -36.84 -27.49
CA ASP A 390 -4.98 -37.49 -27.40
C ASP A 390 -6.14 -36.60 -27.88
N ALA A 391 -5.84 -35.40 -28.39
CA ALA A 391 -6.84 -34.56 -29.03
C ALA A 391 -7.40 -35.25 -30.29
N PRO A 392 -8.72 -35.13 -30.55
CA PRO A 392 -9.34 -35.66 -31.75
C PRO A 392 -8.64 -35.17 -33.02
N SER A 393 -8.41 -36.06 -33.99
CA SER A 393 -7.74 -35.70 -35.25
C SER A 393 -8.42 -34.53 -35.99
N ALA A 394 -9.73 -34.35 -35.80
CA ALA A 394 -10.52 -33.27 -36.38
C ALA A 394 -10.24 -31.88 -35.76
N THR A 395 -9.72 -31.81 -34.54
CA THR A 395 -9.41 -30.53 -33.86
C THR A 395 -7.96 -30.11 -34.02
N ARG A 396 -7.11 -30.95 -34.63
CA ARG A 396 -5.70 -30.64 -34.85
C ARG A 396 -5.56 -29.52 -35.89
N PRO A 397 -4.83 -28.43 -35.59
CA PRO A 397 -4.65 -27.34 -36.53
C PRO A 397 -4.03 -27.84 -37.85
N ALA A 398 -4.76 -27.71 -38.95
CA ALA A 398 -4.29 -28.13 -40.26
C ALA A 398 -2.99 -27.40 -40.62
N GLY A 399 -1.96 -28.15 -41.01
CA GLY A 399 -0.67 -27.60 -41.45
C GLY A 399 0.25 -27.07 -40.33
N ARG A 400 -0.14 -27.13 -39.04
CA ARG A 400 0.76 -26.77 -37.94
C ARG A 400 1.14 -28.00 -37.14
N ARG A 401 2.44 -28.28 -37.06
CA ARG A 401 3.01 -29.31 -36.18
C ARG A 401 3.69 -28.61 -35.01
N PHE A 402 3.36 -29.02 -33.79
CA PHE A 402 4.03 -28.53 -32.59
C PHE A 402 5.49 -29.03 -32.53
N HIS A 403 5.73 -30.23 -33.04
CA HIS A 403 7.05 -30.83 -33.15
C HIS A 403 7.59 -30.74 -34.58
N PRO A 404 8.93 -30.71 -34.77
CA PRO A 404 9.54 -30.89 -36.07
C PRO A 404 9.13 -32.23 -36.74
N PRO A 405 9.42 -32.41 -38.04
CA PRO A 405 9.11 -33.65 -38.74
C PRO A 405 9.68 -34.89 -38.01
N PRO A 406 8.97 -36.04 -38.03
CA PRO A 406 9.43 -37.25 -37.34
C PRO A 406 10.84 -37.69 -37.71
N ALA A 407 11.27 -37.47 -38.96
CA ALA A 407 12.63 -37.77 -39.42
C ALA A 407 13.73 -36.99 -38.67
N GLU A 408 13.43 -35.79 -38.16
CA GLU A 408 14.39 -34.99 -37.38
C GLU A 408 14.20 -35.17 -35.87
N TRP A 409 12.95 -35.33 -35.43
CA TRP A 409 12.56 -35.26 -34.01
C TRP A 409 12.47 -36.63 -33.32
N THR A 410 11.90 -37.66 -33.95
CA THR A 410 11.48 -38.91 -33.27
C THR A 410 12.11 -40.17 -33.84
N ASN A 411 12.38 -40.22 -35.14
CA ASN A 411 12.88 -41.40 -35.83
C ASN A 411 14.40 -41.49 -35.73
N ALA A 412 14.90 -42.73 -35.79
CA ALA A 412 16.32 -42.98 -36.00
C ALA A 412 16.73 -42.70 -37.47
N PRO A 413 18.00 -42.33 -37.72
CA PRO A 413 19.07 -42.08 -36.76
C PRO A 413 18.89 -40.76 -35.98
N ARG A 414 19.34 -40.72 -34.72
CA ARG A 414 19.20 -39.53 -33.85
C ARG A 414 20.09 -38.39 -34.35
N SER A 415 19.48 -37.30 -34.81
CA SER A 415 20.16 -36.07 -35.17
C SER A 415 20.43 -35.17 -33.94
N ALA A 416 21.13 -34.05 -34.13
CA ALA A 416 21.29 -33.02 -33.09
C ALA A 416 19.97 -32.38 -32.64
N LYS A 417 18.89 -32.54 -33.43
CA LYS A 417 17.54 -32.02 -33.13
C LYS A 417 16.58 -33.08 -32.56
N HIS A 418 17.08 -34.27 -32.23
CA HIS A 418 16.24 -35.36 -31.75
C HIS A 418 15.64 -35.06 -30.36
N HIS A 419 14.38 -35.47 -30.11
CA HIS A 419 13.63 -35.17 -28.88
C HIS A 419 14.31 -35.65 -27.60
N ALA A 420 15.18 -36.66 -27.70
CA ALA A 420 15.96 -37.17 -26.57
C ALA A 420 16.78 -36.06 -25.89
N TRP A 421 17.38 -35.14 -26.65
CA TRP A 421 18.18 -34.05 -26.11
C TRP A 421 17.31 -33.02 -25.39
N GLU A 422 16.09 -32.80 -25.88
CA GLU A 422 15.16 -31.85 -25.27
C GLU A 422 14.51 -32.43 -24.00
N ALA A 423 14.17 -33.72 -24.03
CA ALA A 423 13.67 -34.45 -22.87
C ALA A 423 14.71 -34.52 -21.74
N GLU A 424 16.00 -34.65 -22.07
CA GLU A 424 17.10 -34.63 -21.10
C GLU A 424 17.25 -33.24 -20.44
N ARG A 425 17.02 -32.16 -21.19
CA ARG A 425 17.11 -30.78 -20.67
C ARG A 425 15.92 -30.41 -19.80
N ASN A 426 14.71 -30.75 -20.23
CA ASN A 426 13.47 -30.36 -19.56
C ASN A 426 12.32 -31.31 -19.85
N LEU A 427 12.31 -32.47 -19.16
CA LEU A 427 11.22 -33.43 -19.24
C LEU A 427 9.86 -32.83 -18.84
N ASN A 428 9.84 -31.87 -17.90
CA ASN A 428 8.62 -31.23 -17.41
C ASN A 428 7.86 -30.51 -18.54
N ALA A 429 8.56 -29.95 -19.53
CA ALA A 429 7.93 -29.36 -20.71
C ALA A 429 7.16 -30.40 -21.55
N CYS A 430 7.63 -31.64 -21.61
CA CYS A 430 7.00 -32.70 -22.40
C CYS A 430 5.79 -33.32 -21.67
N VAL A 431 5.90 -33.56 -20.36
CA VAL A 431 4.81 -34.18 -19.59
C VAL A 431 3.60 -33.27 -19.38
N SER A 432 3.70 -31.99 -19.78
CA SER A 432 2.56 -31.08 -19.88
C SER A 432 1.56 -31.46 -20.98
N CYS A 433 2.00 -32.23 -21.98
CA CYS A 433 1.18 -32.70 -23.12
C CYS A 433 1.20 -34.22 -23.30
N HIS A 434 2.12 -34.91 -22.64
CA HIS A 434 2.35 -36.35 -22.76
C HIS A 434 2.24 -37.03 -21.40
N THR A 435 1.54 -38.16 -21.35
CA THR A 435 1.48 -39.04 -20.18
C THR A 435 2.59 -40.07 -20.23
N GLU A 436 2.85 -40.78 -19.13
CA GLU A 436 3.86 -41.83 -19.09
C GLU A 436 3.59 -42.95 -20.11
N ARG A 437 2.31 -43.20 -20.41
CA ARG A 437 1.88 -44.15 -21.45
C ARG A 437 2.35 -43.74 -22.84
N ASP A 438 2.46 -42.44 -23.11
CA ASP A 438 2.91 -41.94 -24.39
C ASP A 438 4.37 -42.29 -24.65
N CYS A 439 5.22 -42.09 -23.65
CA CYS A 439 6.64 -42.44 -23.67
C CYS A 439 6.83 -43.95 -23.76
N ALA A 440 6.03 -44.72 -23.00
CA ALA A 440 6.11 -46.18 -22.97
C ALA A 440 5.86 -46.83 -24.34
N THR A 441 5.18 -46.16 -25.27
CA THR A 441 4.93 -46.67 -26.63
C THR A 441 6.23 -46.95 -27.40
N CYS A 442 7.32 -46.23 -27.11
CA CYS A 442 8.62 -46.46 -27.73
C CYS A 442 9.69 -46.90 -26.71
N HIS A 443 9.63 -46.37 -25.49
CA HIS A 443 10.67 -46.57 -24.48
C HIS A 443 10.45 -47.75 -23.55
N ALA A 444 9.22 -48.29 -23.46
CA ALA A 444 9.01 -49.50 -22.68
C ALA A 444 9.73 -50.68 -23.33
N THR A 445 10.10 -51.65 -22.49
CA THR A 445 10.68 -52.88 -23.00
C THR A 445 9.67 -53.67 -23.82
N ARG A 446 10.18 -54.33 -24.86
CA ARG A 446 9.36 -55.01 -25.86
C ARG A 446 8.56 -56.12 -25.18
N GLY A 447 7.26 -55.91 -24.97
CA GLY A 447 6.37 -56.89 -24.33
C GLY A 447 5.27 -56.31 -23.43
N MET A 448 5.44 -55.13 -22.82
CA MET A 448 4.37 -54.55 -21.98
C MET A 448 3.28 -53.82 -22.76
N SER A 449 3.68 -53.11 -23.82
CA SER A 449 2.78 -52.23 -24.59
C SER A 449 3.08 -52.22 -26.08
N GLY A 450 3.85 -53.21 -26.57
CA GLY A 450 4.42 -53.17 -27.92
C GLY A 450 5.57 -52.16 -28.10
N GLY A 451 6.21 -51.76 -26.99
CA GLY A 451 7.32 -50.80 -26.97
C GLY A 451 8.50 -51.21 -27.84
N GLN A 452 9.22 -50.22 -28.39
CA GLN A 452 10.39 -50.44 -29.26
C GLN A 452 11.66 -50.80 -28.46
N GLY A 453 11.61 -50.80 -27.12
CA GLY A 453 12.75 -51.12 -26.26
C GLY A 453 13.86 -50.07 -26.29
N LEU A 454 13.53 -48.82 -26.64
CA LEU A 454 14.49 -47.73 -26.69
C LEU A 454 14.81 -47.23 -25.27
N ASN A 455 16.03 -47.43 -24.79
CA ASN A 455 16.43 -47.03 -23.44
C ASN A 455 16.30 -45.50 -23.24
N PRO A 456 15.41 -45.02 -22.35
CA PRO A 456 15.25 -43.58 -22.07
C PRO A 456 16.23 -43.06 -21.00
N HIS A 457 16.99 -43.95 -20.35
CA HIS A 457 17.84 -43.57 -19.24
C HIS A 457 19.12 -42.86 -19.72
N PRO A 458 19.65 -41.89 -18.95
CA PRO A 458 20.91 -41.25 -19.26
C PRO A 458 22.07 -42.25 -19.20
N LEU A 459 23.17 -41.91 -19.86
CA LEU A 459 24.39 -42.73 -19.82
C LEU A 459 24.85 -42.95 -18.36
N GLY A 460 25.18 -44.19 -18.02
CA GLY A 460 25.63 -44.57 -16.68
C GLY A 460 24.51 -44.79 -15.65
N PHE A 461 23.23 -44.69 -16.01
CA PHE A 461 22.10 -44.93 -15.09
C PHE A 461 22.15 -46.30 -14.41
N GLU A 462 22.65 -47.34 -15.07
CA GLU A 462 22.76 -48.71 -14.53
C GLU A 462 23.53 -48.74 -13.19
N SER A 463 24.55 -47.90 -13.03
CA SER A 463 25.32 -47.79 -11.78
C SER A 463 24.50 -47.23 -10.59
N LYS A 464 23.40 -46.52 -10.86
CA LYS A 464 22.54 -45.85 -9.88
C LYS A 464 21.16 -46.48 -9.77
N CYS A 465 20.83 -47.43 -10.64
CA CYS A 465 19.46 -47.92 -10.76
C CYS A 465 19.00 -48.74 -9.55
N LYS A 466 19.92 -49.44 -8.86
CA LYS A 466 19.62 -50.16 -7.60
C LYS A 466 19.09 -49.23 -6.49
N THR A 467 19.73 -48.09 -6.32
CA THR A 467 19.31 -47.08 -5.34
C THR A 467 17.97 -46.45 -5.73
N ALA A 468 17.73 -46.21 -7.02
CA ALA A 468 16.46 -45.67 -7.49
C ALA A 468 15.30 -46.65 -7.29
N PHE A 469 15.50 -47.92 -7.66
CA PHE A 469 14.49 -48.97 -7.54
C PHE A 469 14.11 -49.25 -6.09
N SER A 470 15.09 -49.35 -5.18
CA SER A 470 14.84 -49.56 -3.75
C SER A 470 14.08 -48.42 -3.06
N ARG A 471 14.22 -47.17 -3.55
CA ARG A 471 13.46 -46.03 -3.03
C ARG A 471 12.01 -46.02 -3.49
N ASN A 472 11.77 -46.29 -4.78
CA ASN A 472 10.43 -46.38 -5.34
C ASN A 472 10.44 -47.21 -6.63
N PRO A 473 9.98 -48.47 -6.60
CA PRO A 473 9.98 -49.33 -7.79
C PRO A 473 8.82 -49.01 -8.75
N ARG A 474 7.80 -48.28 -8.30
CA ARG A 474 6.56 -48.05 -9.06
C ARG A 474 6.79 -47.37 -10.41
N PRO A 475 7.63 -46.31 -10.55
CA PRO A 475 7.91 -45.71 -11.84
C PRO A 475 8.63 -46.66 -12.82
N CYS A 476 9.50 -47.54 -12.31
CA CYS A 476 10.21 -48.51 -13.15
C CYS A 476 9.25 -49.50 -13.82
N LEU A 477 8.21 -49.91 -13.09
CA LEU A 477 7.20 -50.85 -13.57
C LEU A 477 6.22 -50.27 -14.59
N VAL A 478 6.30 -48.96 -14.88
CA VAL A 478 5.55 -48.34 -15.99
C VAL A 478 6.18 -48.71 -17.34
N CYS A 479 7.51 -48.89 -17.38
CA CYS A 479 8.28 -49.14 -18.60
C CYS A 479 8.91 -50.54 -18.67
N HIS A 480 9.01 -51.25 -17.54
CA HIS A 480 9.52 -52.61 -17.45
C HIS A 480 8.56 -53.61 -16.79
N GLN A 481 8.57 -54.86 -17.25
CA GLN A 481 7.95 -55.95 -16.48
C GLN A 481 8.80 -56.28 -15.25
N SER A 482 8.17 -56.77 -14.18
CA SER A 482 8.91 -57.27 -13.02
C SER A 482 9.86 -58.44 -13.37
N SER A 483 9.53 -59.20 -14.41
CA SER A 483 10.33 -60.30 -14.98
C SER A 483 11.38 -59.84 -15.99
N ASP A 484 11.50 -58.55 -16.27
CA ASP A 484 12.45 -58.02 -17.23
C ASP A 484 13.89 -58.08 -16.70
N SER A 485 14.78 -58.69 -17.49
CA SER A 485 16.21 -58.78 -17.20
C SER A 485 16.87 -57.42 -16.92
N PHE A 486 16.36 -56.32 -17.49
CA PHE A 486 16.87 -54.97 -17.24
C PHE A 486 16.56 -54.49 -15.82
N VAL A 487 15.33 -54.72 -15.32
CA VAL A 487 14.94 -54.33 -13.97
C VAL A 487 15.48 -55.29 -12.92
N GLN A 488 15.64 -56.58 -13.25
CA GLN A 488 16.28 -57.54 -12.35
C GLN A 488 17.71 -57.14 -11.98
N ARG A 489 18.46 -56.50 -12.89
CA ARG A 489 19.80 -55.96 -12.58
C ARG A 489 19.79 -54.76 -11.63
N CYS A 490 18.63 -54.13 -11.47
CA CYS A 490 18.41 -52.97 -10.61
C CYS A 490 17.73 -53.34 -9.28
N GLN A 491 17.45 -54.62 -9.03
CA GLN A 491 17.06 -55.15 -7.72
C GLN A 491 18.33 -55.51 -6.93
#